data_AF-A0A6B3B376-F1
#
_entry.id   AF-A0A6B3B376-F1
#
_cell.length_a   1.000
_cell.length_b   1.000
_cell.length_c   1.000
_cell.angle_alpha   90.00
_cell.angle_beta   90.00
_cell.angle_gamma   90.00
#
_symmetry.space_group_name_H-M   'P 1'
#
loop_
_entity.id
_entity.type
_entity.pdbx_description
1 polymer ?
#
loop_
_entity_poly.entity_id
_entity_poly.type
_entity_poly.pdbx_seq_one_letter_code
_entity_poly.pdbx_strand_id
1 'polypeptide(L)'
;MSTAPPPQDADDTRLPRCAAVFLPGTPPRRGRVAFWDPLDAPLPETAGALSEEITVVRPYGAGGEVRPQDVPALLLTVGDALPLLARARHLRSAHPATRAWG
;
A
#
# COMPACT_ATOMS: atom_id res chain seq x y z
N MET A 1 -17.47 14.11 22.49
CA MET A 1 -17.20 12.65 22.43
C MET A 1 -16.01 12.46 21.50
N SER A 2 -14.81 12.27 22.07
CA SER A 2 -13.58 12.03 21.32
C SER A 2 -13.41 10.52 21.22
N THR A 3 -13.62 9.94 20.03
CA THR A 3 -13.32 8.52 19.78
C THR A 3 -11.80 8.37 19.74
N ALA A 4 -11.26 7.46 20.54
CA ALA A 4 -9.83 7.11 20.50
C ALA A 4 -9.49 6.53 19.12
N PRO A 5 -8.33 6.90 18.53
CA PRO A 5 -7.92 6.33 17.25
C PRO A 5 -7.81 4.80 17.37
N PRO A 6 -8.15 4.04 16.32
CA PRO A 6 -7.98 2.60 16.33
C PRO A 6 -6.51 2.24 16.66
N PRO A 7 -6.26 1.07 17.26
CA PRO A 7 -4.91 0.65 17.60
C PRO A 7 -4.09 0.53 16.32
N GLN A 8 -3.05 1.35 16.20
CA GLN A 8 -2.09 1.41 15.10
C GLN A 8 -1.55 0.02 14.72
N ASP A 9 -1.50 -0.92 15.68
CA ASP A 9 -1.12 -2.32 15.47
C ASP A 9 -2.04 -3.08 14.47
N ALA A 10 -3.34 -2.78 14.46
CA ALA A 10 -4.29 -3.43 13.54
C ALA A 10 -4.10 -2.94 12.10
N ASP A 11 -3.81 -1.65 11.96
CA ASP A 11 -3.51 -0.97 10.70
C ASP A 11 -2.17 -1.44 10.12
N ASP A 12 -1.15 -1.59 10.97
CA ASP A 12 0.14 -2.22 10.66
C ASP A 12 0.00 -3.70 10.24
N THR A 13 -1.04 -4.38 10.71
CA THR A 13 -1.33 -5.77 10.33
C THR A 13 -2.11 -5.86 9.00
N ARG A 14 -2.82 -4.80 8.61
CA ARG A 14 -3.60 -4.73 7.38
C ARG A 14 -2.75 -4.27 6.19
N LEU A 15 -1.86 -3.30 6.37
CA LEU A 15 -1.01 -2.79 5.28
C LEU A 15 -0.19 -3.87 4.53
N PRO A 16 0.37 -4.90 5.21
CA PRO A 16 1.05 -6.01 4.51
C PRO A 16 0.17 -6.77 3.53
N ARG A 17 -1.17 -6.70 3.66
CA ARG A 17 -2.15 -7.33 2.75
C ARG A 17 -2.51 -6.44 1.55
N CYS A 18 -2.16 -5.16 1.59
CA CYS A 18 -2.25 -4.26 0.44
C CYS A 18 -1.09 -4.56 -0.52
N ALA A 19 -1.26 -4.24 -1.80
CA ALA A 19 -0.21 -4.34 -2.81
C ALA A 19 0.75 -3.14 -2.71
N ALA A 20 2.05 -3.41 -2.70
CA ALA A 20 3.09 -2.38 -2.65
C ALA A 20 3.78 -2.15 -4.01
N VAL A 21 3.95 -0.89 -4.40
CA VAL A 21 4.72 -0.46 -5.58
C VAL A 21 5.62 0.73 -5.24
N PHE A 22 6.81 0.80 -5.83
CA PHE A 22 7.69 1.95 -5.69
C PHE A 22 7.33 3.04 -6.70
N LEU A 23 7.17 4.26 -6.20
CA LEU A 23 6.97 5.47 -6.99
C LEU A 23 8.26 6.29 -6.99
N PRO A 24 8.89 6.51 -8.16
CA PRO A 24 10.12 7.30 -8.24
C PRO A 24 9.86 8.76 -7.86
N GLY A 25 10.75 9.34 -7.07
CA GLY A 25 10.69 10.74 -6.65
C GLY A 25 11.84 11.56 -7.20
N THR A 26 11.68 12.90 -7.18
CA THR A 26 12.75 13.85 -7.51
C THR A 26 13.09 14.72 -6.30
N PRO A 27 14.34 14.68 -5.78
CA PRO A 27 15.44 13.79 -6.16
C PRO A 27 15.14 12.31 -5.84
N PRO A 28 15.92 11.33 -6.37
CA PRO A 28 15.63 9.89 -6.21
C PRO A 28 15.35 9.42 -4.78
N ARG A 29 16.03 10.00 -3.78
CA ARG A 29 15.79 9.70 -2.35
C ARG A 29 14.40 10.09 -1.83
N ARG A 30 13.63 10.88 -2.59
CA ARG A 30 12.23 11.21 -2.30
C ARG A 30 11.24 10.21 -2.90
N GLY A 31 11.72 9.11 -3.46
CA GLY A 31 10.85 8.01 -3.85
C GLY A 31 10.00 7.52 -2.68
N ARG A 32 8.83 6.98 -2.99
CA ARG A 32 7.84 6.53 -2.02
C ARG A 32 7.42 5.10 -2.34
N VAL A 33 6.89 4.40 -1.35
CA VAL A 33 6.22 3.11 -1.54
C VAL A 33 4.73 3.35 -1.35
N ALA A 34 3.96 3.06 -2.39
CA ALA A 34 2.51 3.17 -2.38
C ALA A 34 1.89 1.81 -2.06
N PHE A 35 1.01 1.79 -1.06
CA PHE A 35 0.19 0.65 -0.66
C PHE A 35 -1.25 0.90 -1.09
N TRP A 36 -1.82 0.01 -1.89
CA TRP A 36 -3.21 0.08 -2.34
C TRP A 36 -3.90 -1.28 -2.19
N ASP A 37 -5.22 -1.28 -2.02
CA ASP A 37 -5.99 -2.52 -1.85
C ASP A 37 -6.60 -2.96 -3.20
N PRO A 38 -6.26 -4.16 -3.72
CA PRO A 38 -6.84 -4.66 -4.96
C PRO A 38 -8.34 -4.95 -4.93
N LEU A 39 -8.92 -5.04 -3.73
CA LEU A 39 -10.35 -5.20 -3.49
C LEU A 39 -11.05 -3.87 -3.20
N ASP A 40 -10.33 -2.74 -3.35
CA ASP A 40 -10.82 -1.38 -3.10
C ASP A 40 -11.38 -1.18 -1.67
N ALA A 41 -10.93 -1.99 -0.72
CA ALA A 41 -11.29 -1.83 0.68
C ALA A 41 -10.57 -0.62 1.30
N PRO A 42 -11.19 0.07 2.28
CA PRO A 42 -10.61 1.26 2.91
C PRO A 42 -9.19 1.02 3.42
N LEU A 43 -8.29 1.94 3.11
CA LEU A 43 -6.91 1.85 3.56
C LEU A 43 -6.81 2.26 5.05
N PRO A 44 -5.95 1.59 5.82
CA PRO A 44 -5.76 1.89 7.25
C PRO A 44 -5.18 3.30 7.50
N GLU A 45 -5.50 3.94 8.62
CA GLU A 45 -4.92 5.26 8.91
C GLU A 45 -3.50 5.11 9.45
N THR A 46 -2.50 5.33 8.60
CA THR A 46 -1.10 5.19 8.98
C THR A 46 -0.47 6.55 9.27
N ALA A 47 0.00 6.76 10.50
CA ALA A 47 0.65 8.01 10.90
C ALA A 47 1.87 8.30 10.01
N GLY A 48 1.93 9.51 9.44
CA GLY A 48 3.01 9.95 8.55
C GLY A 48 2.89 9.45 7.10
N ALA A 49 1.90 8.62 6.78
CA ALA A 49 1.57 8.28 5.40
C ALA A 49 0.80 9.42 4.72
N LEU A 50 1.04 9.61 3.43
CA LEU A 50 0.22 10.47 2.59
C LEU A 50 -0.86 9.64 1.91
N SER A 51 -2.10 10.13 1.91
CA SER A 51 -3.17 9.54 1.13
C SER A 51 -3.24 10.24 -0.23
N GLU A 52 -2.96 9.50 -1.30
CA GLU A 52 -3.00 10.01 -2.68
C GLU A 52 -3.67 8.99 -3.61
N GLU A 53 -4.03 9.41 -4.82
CA GLU A 53 -4.49 8.50 -5.87
C GLU A 53 -3.34 8.11 -6.78
N ILE A 54 -3.29 6.84 -7.17
CA ILE A 54 -2.36 6.33 -8.17
C ILE A 54 -3.11 5.65 -9.29
N THR A 55 -2.57 5.70 -10.50
CA THR A 55 -3.12 4.95 -11.63
C THR A 55 -2.49 3.56 -11.69
N VAL A 56 -3.33 2.52 -11.69
CA VAL A 56 -2.91 1.12 -11.85
C VAL A 56 -3.64 0.48 -13.03
N VAL A 57 -3.00 -0.49 -13.68
CA VAL A 57 -3.63 -1.26 -14.75
C VAL A 57 -4.24 -2.52 -14.14
N ARG A 58 -5.56 -2.67 -14.27
CA ARG A 58 -6.32 -3.79 -13.68
C ARG A 58 -7.16 -4.51 -14.74
N PRO A 59 -7.48 -5.80 -14.53
CA PRO A 59 -8.46 -6.51 -15.35
C PRO A 59 -9.80 -5.79 -15.38
N TYR A 60 -10.42 -5.74 -16.55
CA TYR A 60 -11.71 -5.12 -16.79
C TYR A 60 -12.64 -6.09 -17.50
N GLY A 61 -13.77 -6.39 -16.85
CA GLY A 61 -14.74 -7.37 -17.35
C GLY A 61 -14.20 -8.81 -17.39
N ALA A 62 -14.99 -9.71 -17.99
CA ALA A 62 -14.67 -11.14 -18.05
C ALA A 62 -13.73 -11.54 -19.20
N GLY A 63 -13.46 -10.61 -20.13
CA GLY A 63 -12.75 -10.88 -21.39
C GLY A 63 -11.22 -10.79 -21.33
N GLY A 64 -10.62 -10.59 -20.16
CA GLY A 64 -9.17 -10.41 -20.02
C GLY A 64 -8.63 -9.07 -20.52
N GLU A 65 -9.51 -8.12 -20.86
CA GLU A 65 -9.14 -6.74 -21.11
C GLU A 65 -8.54 -6.12 -19.84
N VAL A 66 -7.66 -5.13 -20.00
CA VAL A 66 -7.13 -4.34 -18.89
C VAL A 66 -7.38 -2.86 -19.13
N ARG A 67 -7.66 -2.12 -18.06
CA ARG A 67 -7.87 -0.66 -18.13
C ARG A 67 -7.08 0.05 -17.03
N PRO A 68 -6.60 1.27 -17.27
CA PRO A 68 -6.09 2.13 -16.22
C PRO A 68 -7.25 2.53 -15.29
N GLN A 69 -7.00 2.50 -13.99
CA GLN A 69 -7.93 2.92 -12.96
C GLN A 69 -7.17 3.69 -11.89
N ASP A 70 -7.73 4.84 -11.47
CA ASP A 70 -7.23 5.59 -10.34
C ASP A 70 -7.76 4.98 -9.04
N VAL A 71 -6.85 4.77 -8.09
CA VAL A 71 -7.12 4.02 -6.87
C VAL A 71 -6.49 4.74 -5.69
N PRO A 72 -7.13 4.74 -4.52
CA PRO A 72 -6.52 5.30 -3.32
C PRO A 72 -5.27 4.49 -2.95
N ALA A 73 -4.25 5.19 -2.49
CA ALA A 73 -3.01 4.61 -2.01
C ALA A 73 -2.46 5.39 -0.79
N LEU A 74 -1.84 4.64 0.11
CA LEU A 74 -1.04 5.18 1.19
C LEU A 74 0.42 5.19 0.79
N LEU A 75 1.02 6.37 0.79
CA LEU A 75 2.38 6.61 0.37
C LEU A 75 3.27 6.81 1.60
N LEU A 76 4.16 5.86 1.82
CA LEU A 76 5.22 5.93 2.82
C LEU A 76 6.54 6.35 2.18
N THR A 77 7.41 7.00 2.95
CA THR A 77 8.80 7.11 2.52
C THR A 77 9.42 5.71 2.47
N VAL A 78 10.49 5.53 1.69
CA VAL A 78 11.20 4.24 1.66
C VAL A 78 11.69 3.85 3.06
N GLY A 79 12.10 4.83 3.88
CA GLY A 79 12.53 4.59 5.26
C GLY A 79 11.41 4.04 6.14
N ASP A 80 10.21 4.63 6.06
CA ASP A 80 9.07 4.20 6.86
C ASP A 80 8.48 2.87 6.38
N ALA A 81 8.57 2.57 5.08
CA ALA A 81 8.10 1.31 4.50
C ALA A 81 9.01 0.12 4.82
N LEU A 82 10.32 0.34 5.02
CA LEU A 82 11.30 -0.74 5.10
C LEU A 82 11.02 -1.77 6.22
N PRO A 83 10.74 -1.37 7.49
CA PRO A 83 10.45 -2.33 8.55
C PRO A 83 9.23 -3.21 8.25
N LEU A 84 8.23 -2.61 7.61
CA LEU A 84 6.99 -3.27 7.22
C LEU A 84 7.23 -4.29 6.10
N LEU A 85 7.96 -3.90 5.04
CA LEU A 85 8.30 -4.78 3.93
C LEU A 85 9.16 -5.97 4.40
N ALA A 86 10.14 -5.71 5.27
CA ALA A 86 10.98 -6.75 5.86
C ALA A 86 10.15 -7.77 6.66
N ARG A 87 9.18 -7.30 7.46
CA ARG A 87 8.26 -8.18 8.20
C ARG A 87 7.32 -8.94 7.26
N ALA A 88 6.78 -8.27 6.24
CA ALA A 88 5.81 -8.83 5.30
C ALA A 88 6.33 -10.07 4.56
N ARG A 89 7.65 -10.14 4.26
CA ARG A 89 8.28 -11.32 3.64
C ARG A 89 7.89 -12.64 4.31
N HIS A 90 7.79 -12.63 5.63
CA HIS A 90 7.51 -13.80 6.47
C HIS A 90 6.01 -14.06 6.70
N LEU A 91 5.14 -13.12 6.30
CA LEU A 91 3.69 -13.24 6.50
C LEU A 91 3.03 -13.94 5.30
N ARG A 92 2.45 -15.11 5.54
CA ARG A 92 1.69 -15.86 4.52
C ARG A 92 0.47 -15.10 4.01
N SER A 93 -0.11 -14.25 4.85
CA SER A 93 -1.26 -13.40 4.54
C SER A 93 -0.89 -12.12 3.78
N ALA A 94 0.41 -11.78 3.67
CA ALA A 94 0.82 -10.58 2.98
C ALA A 94 0.65 -10.72 1.46
N HIS A 95 0.33 -9.59 0.81
CA HIS A 95 0.14 -9.54 -0.63
C HIS A 95 1.42 -9.94 -1.36
N PRO A 96 1.35 -10.72 -2.47
CA PRO A 96 2.53 -11.12 -3.22
C PRO A 96 3.43 -9.94 -3.64
N ALA A 97 2.84 -8.85 -4.13
CA ALA A 97 3.59 -7.64 -4.50
C ALA A 97 4.33 -7.00 -3.32
N THR A 98 3.83 -7.14 -2.09
CA THR A 98 4.45 -6.60 -0.88
C THR A 98 5.54 -7.52 -0.35
N ARG A 99 5.34 -8.83 -0.45
CA ARG A 99 6.35 -9.83 -0.05
C ARG A 99 7.57 -9.85 -0.98
N ALA A 100 7.42 -9.45 -2.23
CA ALA A 100 8.48 -9.49 -3.24
C ALA A 100 9.63 -8.49 -3.00
N TRP A 101 9.44 -7.49 -2.14
CA TRP A 101 10.45 -6.47 -1.83
C TRP A 101 11.55 -6.93 -0.87
N GLY A 102 11.31 -8.02 -0.13
CA GLY A 102 12.21 -8.54 0.89
C GLY A 102 13.03 -9.71 0.40
#